data_AF-A0A0J6SE35-F1
#
_entry.id   AF-A0A0J6SE35-F1
#
_cell.length_a   1.000
_cell.length_b   1.000
_cell.length_c   1.000
_cell.angle_alpha   90.00
_cell.angle_beta   90.00
_cell.angle_gamma   90.00
#
_symmetry.space_group_name_H-M   'P 1'
#
loop_
_entity.id
_entity.type
_entity.pdbx_description
1 polymer ?
#
loop_
_entity_poly.entity_id
_entity_poly.type
_entity_poly.pdbx_seq_one_letter_code
_entity_poly.pdbx_strand_id
1 'polypeptide(L)' 'MGSVGDARDNARAESFFATLECELLDRRRFASQAQARMAVFTFIKGFYNPLRRHSALGYRSPIRYEKEMLADPSPAS' A
#
# COMPACT_ATOMS: atom_id res chain seq x y z
N MET A 1 0.76 -25.93 -12.36
CA MET A 1 0.40 -24.57 -12.82
C MET A 1 0.06 -23.75 -11.60
N GLY A 2 0.99 -22.94 -11.08
CA GLY A 2 0.70 -21.82 -10.18
C GLY A 2 1.21 -20.58 -10.91
N SER A 3 0.29 -19.76 -11.41
CA SER A 3 0.60 -18.63 -12.29
C SER A 3 0.94 -17.37 -11.48
N VAL A 4 1.68 -16.46 -12.11
CA VAL A 4 2.01 -15.11 -11.62
C VAL A 4 0.81 -14.46 -10.91
N GLY A 5 0.98 -14.11 -9.63
CA GLY A 5 -0.01 -13.41 -8.80
C GLY A 5 -0.88 -14.35 -7.97
N ASP A 6 -0.38 -14.82 -6.83
CA ASP A 6 -1.22 -15.51 -5.85
C ASP A 6 -2.34 -14.58 -5.36
N ALA A 7 -3.51 -15.14 -5.02
CA ALA A 7 -4.69 -14.36 -4.60
C ALA A 7 -4.39 -13.36 -3.45
N ARG A 8 -3.39 -13.68 -2.62
CA ARG A 8 -2.92 -12.81 -1.53
C ARG A 8 -2.21 -11.56 -2.04
N ASP A 9 -1.40 -11.67 -3.08
CA ASP A 9 -0.72 -10.52 -3.68
C ASP A 9 -1.71 -9.66 -4.47
N ASN A 10 -2.66 -10.30 -5.15
CA ASN A 10 -3.73 -9.58 -5.83
C ASN A 10 -4.61 -8.78 -4.84
N ALA A 11 -5.04 -9.39 -3.73
CA ALA A 11 -5.84 -8.70 -2.71
C ALA A 11 -5.11 -7.50 -2.08
N ARG A 12 -3.78 -7.59 -1.92
CA ARG A 12 -2.95 -6.46 -1.43
C ARG A 12 -2.88 -5.33 -2.44
N ALA A 13 -2.70 -5.66 -3.72
CA ALA A 13 -2.70 -4.68 -4.80
C ALA A 13 -4.07 -4.01 -4.95
N GLU A 14 -5.15 -4.77 -4.93
CA GLU A 14 -6.53 -4.26 -5.00
C GLU A 14 -6.83 -3.30 -3.85
N SER A 15 -6.46 -3.66 -2.61
CA SER A 15 -6.65 -2.77 -1.46
C SER A 15 -5.86 -1.47 -1.58
N PHE A 16 -4.65 -1.52 -2.15
CA PHE A 16 -3.85 -0.33 -2.43
C PHE A 16 -4.54 0.56 -3.49
N PHE A 17 -4.93 0.00 -4.63
CA PHE A 17 -5.54 0.78 -5.72
C PHE A 17 -6.88 1.39 -5.31
N ALA A 18 -7.74 0.63 -4.63
CA ALA A 18 -9.00 1.15 -4.09
C ALA A 18 -8.76 2.35 -3.14
N THR A 19 -7.71 2.28 -2.32
CA THR A 19 -7.33 3.36 -1.42
C THR A 19 -6.79 4.58 -2.17
N LEU A 20 -5.94 4.36 -3.17
CA LEU A 20 -5.37 5.41 -4.01
C LEU A 20 -6.46 6.18 -4.76
N GLU A 21 -7.42 5.47 -5.33
CA GLU A 21 -8.57 6.05 -6.02
C GLU A 21 -9.42 6.90 -5.08
N CYS A 22 -9.94 6.30 -4.01
CA CYS A 22 -10.86 6.96 -3.07
C CYS A 22 -10.29 8.21 -2.38
N GLU A 23 -8.99 8.22 -2.08
CA GLU A 23 -8.38 9.25 -1.23
C GLU A 23 -7.52 10.25 -1.98
N LEU A 24 -6.99 9.88 -3.15
CA LEU A 24 -6.16 10.77 -3.96
C LEU A 24 -6.83 11.15 -5.28
N LEU A 25 -7.19 10.16 -6.10
CA LEU A 25 -7.61 10.42 -7.48
C LEU A 25 -9.02 11.02 -7.55
N ASP A 26 -9.97 10.50 -6.77
CA ASP A 26 -11.35 11.01 -6.75
C ASP A 26 -11.46 12.41 -6.14
N ARG A 27 -10.48 12.80 -5.32
CA ARG A 27 -10.48 14.07 -4.59
C ARG A 27 -9.70 15.17 -5.28
N ARG A 28 -8.96 14.87 -6.35
CA ARG A 28 -8.04 15.84 -6.98
C ARG A 28 -8.07 15.70 -8.49
N ARG A 29 -8.16 16.85 -9.18
CA ARG A 29 -7.85 16.95 -10.60
C ARG A 29 -6.42 17.40 -10.79
N PHE A 30 -5.71 16.76 -11.71
CA PHE A 30 -4.32 17.08 -12.04
C PHE A 30 -4.26 17.81 -13.37
N ALA A 31 -3.54 18.93 -13.42
CA ALA A 31 -3.33 19.71 -14.64
C ALA A 31 -2.31 19.05 -15.57
N SER A 32 -1.45 18.17 -15.05
CA SER A 32 -0.45 17.45 -15.83
C SER A 32 -0.13 16.08 -15.24
N GLN A 33 0.41 15.21 -16.08
CA GLN A 33 0.91 13.90 -15.64
C GLN A 33 2.05 14.02 -14.63
N ALA A 34 2.90 15.06 -14.74
CA ALA A 34 3.97 15.31 -13.79
C ALA A 34 3.42 15.61 -12.38
N GLN A 35 2.36 16.42 -12.30
CA GLN A 35 1.68 16.72 -11.05
C GLN A 35 1.04 15.44 -10.45
N ALA A 36 0.38 14.63 -11.28
CA ALA A 36 -0.20 13.36 -10.84
C ALA A 36 0.87 12.41 -10.28
N ARG A 37 1.99 12.25 -10.99
CA ARG A 37 3.12 11.42 -10.53
C ARG A 37 3.67 11.86 -9.18
N MET A 38 3.87 13.17 -9.00
CA MET A 38 4.35 13.71 -7.73
C MET A 38 3.33 13.49 -6.61
N ALA A 39 2.04 13.70 -6.88
CA ALA A 39 0.99 13.47 -5.91
C ALA A 39 0.90 12.00 -5.48
N VAL A 40 1.00 11.06 -6.43
CA VAL A 40 1.05 9.62 -6.15
C VAL A 40 2.30 9.26 -5.34
N PHE A 41 3.46 9.81 -5.69
CA PHE A 41 4.69 9.59 -4.93
C PHE A 41 4.56 10.08 -3.49
N THR A 42 4.07 11.31 -3.30
CA THR A 42 3.83 11.88 -1.97
C THR A 42 2.80 11.06 -1.20
N PHE A 43 1.75 10.58 -1.86
CA PHE A 43 0.75 9.72 -1.23
C PHE A 43 1.38 8.41 -0.74
N ILE A 44 2.14 7.72 -1.60
CA ILE A 44 2.78 6.44 -1.25
C ILE A 44 3.78 6.61 -0.12
N LYS A 45 4.72 7.56 -0.25
CA LYS A 45 5.85 7.72 0.68
C LYS A 45 5.52 8.53 1.91
N GLY A 46 4.62 9.51 1.80
CA GLY A 46 4.26 10.41 2.89
C GLY A 46 3.09 9.92 3.73
N PHE A 47 2.22 9.06 3.17
CA PHE A 47 1.01 8.62 3.86
C PHE A 47 0.81 7.11 3.86
N TYR A 48 0.70 6.48 2.69
CA TYR A 48 0.31 5.07 2.61
C TYR A 48 1.30 4.14 3.34
N ASN A 49 2.56 4.11 2.92
CA ASN A 49 3.56 3.23 3.54
C ASN A 49 3.84 3.55 5.03
N PRO A 50 4.02 4.82 5.45
CA PRO A 50 4.38 5.12 6.84
C PRO A 50 3.20 5.17 7.81
N LEU A 51 2.03 5.66 7.39
CA LEU A 51 0.97 6.10 8.32
C LEU A 51 -0.34 5.32 8.17
N ARG A 52 -0.69 4.86 6.97
CA ARG A 52 -1.98 4.19 6.73
C ARG A 52 -2.03 2.86 7.48
N ARG A 53 -3.02 2.70 8.36
CA ARG A 53 -3.23 1.46 9.11
C ARG A 53 -4.16 0.52 8.35
N HIS A 54 -3.83 -0.77 8.32
CA HIS A 54 -4.66 -1.80 7.71
C HIS A 54 -5.12 -2.81 8.77
N SER A 55 -6.42 -3.12 8.83
CA SER A 55 -6.96 -4.13 9.75
C SER A 55 -6.33 -5.51 9.52
N ALA A 56 -6.09 -5.87 8.25
CA ALA A 56 -5.39 -7.09 7.86
C ALA A 56 -3.93 -7.17 8.35
N LEU A 57 -3.32 -6.03 8.71
CA LEU A 57 -1.97 -5.95 9.27
C LEU A 57 -1.98 -5.70 10.79
N GLY A 58 -3.11 -5.98 11.47
CA GLY A 58 -3.25 -5.72 12.91
C GLY A 58 -3.25 -4.22 13.25
N TYR A 59 -3.85 -3.40 12.37
CA TYR A 59 -3.88 -1.94 12.49
C TYR A 59 -2.49 -1.27 12.47
N ARG A 60 -1.52 -1.92 11.81
CA ARG A 60 -0.17 -1.39 11.58
C ARG A 60 -0.07 -0.79 10.18
N SER A 61 0.89 0.11 9.99
CA SER A 61 1.24 0.60 8.66
C SER A 61 2.13 -0.39 7.91
N PRO A 62 2.11 -0.39 6.56
CA PRO A 62 2.91 -1.33 5.77
C PRO A 62 4.38 -1.36 6.19
N ILE A 63 5.02 -0.19 6.34
CA ILE A 63 6.43 -0.13 6.73
C ILE A 63 6.67 -0.69 8.14
N ARG A 64 5.71 -0.51 9.05
CA ARG A 64 5.84 -1.00 10.43
C ARG A 64 5.67 -2.51 10.46
N TYR A 65 4.68 -3.02 9.74
CA TYR A 65 4.46 -4.45 9.60
C TYR A 65 5.69 -5.14 9.00
N GLU A 66 6.24 -4.62 7.90
CA GLU A 66 7.45 -5.16 7.28
C GLU A 66 8.66 -5.13 8.21
N LYS A 67 8.89 -4.02 8.93
CA LYS A 67 9.98 -3.91 9.91
C LYS A 67 9.87 -4.93 11.03
N GLU A 68 8.66 -5.14 11.56
CA GLU A 68 8.43 -6.11 12.63
C GLU A 68 8.59 -7.55 12.12
N MET A 69 8.15 -7.84 10.89
CA MET A 69 8.38 -9.15 10.25
C MET A 69 9.85 -9.43 9.95
N LEU A 70 10.62 -8.41 9.59
CA LEU A 70 12.07 -8.54 9.37
C LEU A 70 12.87 -8.64 10.68
N ALA A 71 12.34 -8.10 11.78
CA ALA A 71 12.98 -8.11 13.09
C ALA A 71 12.70 -9.40 13.89
N ASP A 72 11.71 -10.19 13.50
CA ASP A 72 11.37 -11.47 14.12
C ASP A 72 11.68 -12.64 13.16
N PRO A 73 12.87 -13.25 13.22
CA PRO A 73 13.25 -14.34 12.33
C PRO A 73 12.64 -15.71 12.70
N SER A 74 11.64 -15.78 13.58
CA SER A 74 11.02 -17.06 13.91
C SER A 74 10.16 -17.57 12.75
N PRO A 75 10.37 -18.80 12.24
CA PRO A 75 9.61 -19.31 11.12
C PRO A 75 8.15 -19.50 11.53
N ALA A 76 7.26 -19.16 10.61
CA ALA A 76 5.86 -19.54 10.69
C ALA A 76 5.76 -21.04 11.00
N SER A 77 5.05 -21.37 12.08
CA SER A 77 4.71 -22.75 12.48
C SER A 77 3.87 -23.46 11.43
#